data_AF-A0A7W8RMC9-F1
#
_entry.id   AF-A0A7W8RMC9-F1
#
_cell.length_a   1.000
_cell.length_b   1.000
_cell.length_c   1.000
_cell.angle_alpha   90.00
_cell.angle_beta   90.00
_cell.angle_gamma   90.00
#
_symmetry.space_group_name_H-M   'P 1'
#
loop_
_entity.id
_entity.type
_entity.pdbx_description
1 polymer ?
#
loop_
_entity_poly.entity_id
_entity_poly.type
_entity_poly.pdbx_seq_one_letter_code
_entity_poly.pdbx_strand_id
1 'polypeptide(L)'
;MEPEEDTASVEQWMAVEERREKQRRRRYERIRKRYLPDWTPAPIVGQYHEQLCSLHSARIENRWETLSGQKSLFRTNPRWVEGEIARTIRLCQYNPEMKKVWETIATTPIAHDLFKRLILTGDGAIKWMLREIDGIMSAFSSMPRLTAAARNKSFAKVISAAENLLKAIEECGEVGSLMNTALADFIGNRNLNARAMWGEKILAGSAWCPRFAFDHVDRYGAPESIEILGYGPIPDWHAWSAEDKFRWLHDEIQRTSLMDVLSFSVGRICDAGNTPLPVAQPGRSDGGLLPFVIRELSARTNGVYGKPLDSTVALLASAIADLPEPLSRDAVRPYLRKDGKKTARATRKSSRGTKSEQSS
;
A
#
# COMPACT_ATOMS: atom_id res chain seq x y z
N MET A 1 -3.33 -54.99 -23.00
CA MET A 1 -4.40 -54.25 -22.31
C MET A 1 -3.82 -52.91 -21.97
N GLU A 2 -4.09 -51.91 -22.82
CA GLU A 2 -3.83 -50.51 -22.50
C GLU A 2 -4.92 -50.03 -21.53
N PRO A 3 -4.61 -49.15 -20.57
CA PRO A 3 -5.61 -48.65 -19.64
C PRO A 3 -6.43 -47.54 -20.31
N GLU A 4 -7.61 -47.87 -20.82
CA GLU A 4 -8.64 -46.91 -21.30
C GLU A 4 -9.46 -46.27 -20.16
N GLU A 5 -8.91 -46.15 -18.94
CA GLU A 5 -9.70 -45.85 -17.73
C GLU A 5 -9.39 -44.52 -17.03
N ASP A 6 -9.13 -43.42 -17.76
CA ASP A 6 -9.05 -42.10 -17.09
C ASP A 6 -9.55 -40.87 -17.87
N THR A 7 -9.86 -40.99 -19.17
CA THR A 7 -10.39 -39.87 -19.98
C THR A 7 -11.85 -39.54 -19.62
N ALA A 8 -12.67 -40.57 -19.34
CA ALA A 8 -14.07 -40.40 -18.94
C ALA A 8 -14.22 -39.68 -17.59
N SER A 9 -13.25 -39.83 -16.68
CA SER A 9 -13.20 -39.15 -15.37
C SER A 9 -12.93 -37.65 -15.55
N VAL A 10 -11.98 -37.29 -16.41
CA VAL A 10 -11.62 -35.88 -16.70
C VAL A 10 -12.75 -35.17 -17.44
N GLU A 11 -13.38 -35.80 -18.44
CA GLU A 11 -14.52 -35.22 -19.17
C GLU A 11 -15.74 -34.99 -18.26
N GLN A 12 -16.02 -35.93 -17.36
CA GLN A 12 -17.09 -35.77 -16.38
C GLN A 12 -16.78 -34.66 -15.36
N TRP A 13 -15.53 -34.56 -14.91
CA TRP A 13 -15.06 -33.45 -14.05
C TRP A 13 -15.19 -32.10 -14.74
N MET A 14 -14.71 -31.98 -15.98
CA MET A 14 -14.80 -30.75 -16.79
C MET A 14 -16.26 -30.34 -17.01
N ALA A 15 -17.16 -31.28 -17.29
CA ALA A 15 -18.58 -31.00 -17.44
C ALA A 15 -19.25 -30.54 -16.13
N VAL A 16 -18.81 -31.06 -14.98
CA VAL A 16 -19.27 -30.61 -13.65
C VAL A 16 -18.73 -29.21 -13.34
N GLU A 17 -17.46 -28.94 -13.64
CA GLU A 17 -16.81 -27.64 -13.51
C GLU A 17 -17.53 -26.59 -14.36
N GLU A 18 -17.79 -26.89 -15.63
CA GLU A 18 -18.49 -26.00 -16.56
C GLU A 18 -19.93 -25.70 -16.11
N ARG A 19 -20.66 -26.71 -15.62
CA ARG A 19 -21.99 -26.52 -15.03
C ARG A 19 -21.93 -25.63 -13.79
N ARG A 20 -20.95 -25.84 -12.90
CA ARG A 20 -20.74 -25.00 -11.71
C ARG A 20 -20.42 -23.57 -12.11
N GLU A 21 -19.59 -23.37 -13.11
CA GLU A 21 -19.20 -22.05 -13.61
C GLU A 21 -20.40 -21.32 -14.24
N LYS A 22 -21.17 -22.01 -15.07
CA LYS A 22 -22.41 -21.48 -15.66
C LYS A 22 -23.44 -21.09 -14.59
N GLN A 23 -23.60 -21.89 -13.54
CA GLN A 23 -24.46 -21.57 -12.41
C GLN A 23 -23.94 -20.36 -11.61
N ARG A 24 -22.63 -20.29 -11.33
CA ARG A 24 -21.99 -19.15 -10.67
C ARG A 24 -22.22 -17.87 -11.46
N ARG A 25 -21.97 -17.89 -12.77
CA ARG A 25 -22.19 -16.75 -13.68
C ARG A 25 -23.65 -16.29 -13.68
N ARG A 26 -24.63 -17.21 -13.76
CA ARG A 26 -26.07 -16.87 -13.69
C ARG A 26 -26.48 -16.29 -12.34
N ARG A 27 -25.94 -16.82 -11.25
CA ARG A 27 -26.18 -16.29 -9.90
C ARG A 27 -25.60 -14.87 -9.78
N TYR A 28 -24.37 -14.68 -10.24
CA TYR A 28 -23.71 -13.38 -10.22
C TYR A 28 -24.48 -12.35 -11.06
N GLU A 29 -24.89 -12.69 -12.28
CA GLU A 29 -25.61 -11.75 -13.14
C GLU A 29 -26.96 -11.32 -12.52
N ARG A 30 -27.65 -12.22 -11.81
CA ARG A 30 -28.84 -11.88 -11.03
C ARG A 30 -28.55 -10.93 -9.86
N ILE A 31 -27.46 -11.17 -9.13
CA ILE A 31 -27.05 -10.32 -8.00
C ILE A 31 -26.63 -8.94 -8.53
N ARG A 32 -25.82 -8.90 -9.60
CA ARG A 32 -25.41 -7.68 -10.28
C ARG A 32 -26.62 -6.84 -10.68
N LYS A 33 -27.57 -7.40 -11.43
CA LYS A 33 -28.79 -6.69 -11.87
C LYS A 33 -29.66 -6.16 -10.72
N ARG A 34 -29.56 -6.78 -9.53
CA ARG A 34 -30.29 -6.33 -8.34
C ARG A 34 -29.65 -5.11 -7.68
N TYR A 35 -28.32 -5.02 -7.68
CA TYR A 35 -27.57 -4.06 -6.86
C TYR A 35 -26.77 -3.03 -7.67
N LEU A 36 -26.58 -3.22 -8.97
CA LEU A 36 -25.85 -2.31 -9.83
C LEU A 36 -26.73 -1.89 -11.02
N PRO A 37 -26.79 -0.59 -11.35
CA PRO A 37 -27.44 -0.11 -12.56
C PRO A 37 -26.86 -0.71 -13.85
N ASP A 38 -27.65 -0.75 -14.92
CA ASP A 38 -27.21 -1.28 -16.22
C ASP A 38 -26.05 -0.48 -16.84
N TRP A 39 -25.94 0.81 -16.50
CA TRP A 39 -24.87 1.68 -17.00
C TRP A 39 -23.52 1.47 -16.29
N THR A 40 -23.46 0.69 -15.20
CA THR A 40 -22.26 0.57 -14.37
C THR A 40 -21.05 0.14 -15.20
N PRO A 41 -19.92 0.90 -15.16
CA PRO A 41 -18.70 0.56 -15.88
C PRO A 41 -18.17 -0.84 -15.56
N ALA A 42 -17.61 -1.51 -16.56
CA ALA A 42 -17.06 -2.87 -16.41
C ALA A 42 -16.02 -3.02 -15.29
N PRO A 43 -15.13 -2.03 -15.03
CA PRO A 43 -14.23 -2.08 -13.87
C PRO A 43 -14.93 -2.21 -12.51
N ILE A 44 -16.03 -1.48 -12.31
CA ILE A 44 -16.77 -1.51 -11.04
C ILE A 44 -17.52 -2.84 -10.90
N VAL A 45 -18.07 -3.34 -12.01
CA VAL A 45 -18.68 -4.69 -12.07
C VAL A 45 -17.65 -5.76 -11.69
N GLY A 46 -16.44 -5.67 -12.23
CA GLY A 46 -15.31 -6.55 -11.90
C GLY A 46 -14.95 -6.51 -10.41
N GLN A 47 -14.73 -5.32 -9.84
CA GLN A 47 -14.42 -5.17 -8.42
C GLN A 47 -15.55 -5.71 -7.52
N TYR A 48 -16.82 -5.43 -7.87
CA TYR A 48 -17.97 -5.98 -7.15
C TYR A 48 -17.99 -7.52 -7.17
N HIS A 49 -17.60 -8.13 -8.29
CA HIS A 49 -17.45 -9.58 -8.40
C HIS A 49 -16.36 -10.11 -7.47
N GLU A 50 -15.17 -9.52 -7.52
CA GLU A 50 -14.03 -9.89 -6.68
C GLU A 50 -14.39 -9.80 -5.19
N GLN A 51 -15.05 -8.70 -4.77
CA GLN A 51 -15.49 -8.52 -3.38
C GLN A 51 -16.51 -9.57 -2.93
N LEU A 52 -17.45 -9.99 -3.80
CA LEU A 52 -18.38 -11.08 -3.50
C LEU A 52 -17.65 -12.42 -3.33
N CYS A 53 -16.65 -12.70 -4.16
CA CYS A 53 -15.80 -13.88 -4.05
C CYS A 53 -14.96 -13.85 -2.75
N SER A 54 -14.42 -12.70 -2.39
CA SER A 54 -13.70 -12.49 -1.12
C SER A 54 -14.62 -12.69 0.09
N LEU A 55 -15.87 -12.20 0.04
CA LEU A 55 -16.83 -12.42 1.12
C LEU A 55 -17.20 -13.90 1.27
N HIS A 56 -17.36 -14.60 0.14
CA HIS A 56 -17.63 -16.03 0.16
C HIS A 56 -16.48 -16.81 0.82
N SER A 57 -15.24 -16.51 0.42
CA SER A 57 -14.02 -17.11 0.97
C SER A 57 -13.89 -16.83 2.46
N ALA A 58 -14.03 -15.57 2.88
CA ALA A 58 -13.99 -15.17 4.29
C ALA A 58 -15.04 -15.88 5.17
N ARG A 59 -16.22 -16.17 4.62
CA ARG A 59 -17.27 -16.93 5.33
C ARG A 59 -16.93 -18.42 5.44
N ILE A 60 -16.33 -19.01 4.41
CA ILE A 60 -15.85 -20.40 4.45
C ILE A 60 -14.74 -20.55 5.49
N GLU A 61 -13.75 -19.65 5.45
CA GLU A 61 -12.64 -19.63 6.41
C GLU A 61 -13.14 -19.54 7.85
N ASN A 62 -13.99 -18.56 8.17
CA ASN A 62 -14.56 -18.45 9.53
C ASN A 62 -15.35 -19.69 9.96
N ARG A 63 -16.08 -20.33 9.04
CA ARG A 63 -16.80 -21.56 9.34
C ARG A 63 -15.82 -22.71 9.63
N TRP A 64 -14.75 -22.82 8.86
CA TRP A 64 -13.73 -23.83 9.06
C TRP A 64 -12.96 -23.61 10.37
N GLU A 65 -12.64 -22.37 10.74
CA GLU A 65 -12.04 -22.05 12.05
C GLU A 65 -12.96 -22.45 13.21
N THR A 66 -14.27 -22.18 13.06
CA THR A 66 -15.28 -22.53 14.08
C THR A 66 -15.36 -24.06 14.27
N LEU A 67 -15.17 -24.83 13.20
CA LEU A 67 -15.25 -26.30 13.21
C LEU A 67 -13.92 -26.96 13.63
N SER A 68 -12.78 -26.41 13.22
CA SER A 68 -11.45 -26.98 13.45
C SER A 68 -10.79 -26.50 14.74
N GLY A 69 -11.24 -25.37 15.29
CA GLY A 69 -10.58 -24.71 16.42
C GLY A 69 -9.23 -24.06 16.08
N GLN A 70 -8.74 -24.20 14.84
CA GLN A 70 -7.51 -23.58 14.37
C GLN A 70 -7.80 -22.19 13.78
N LYS A 71 -7.05 -21.18 14.22
CA LYS A 71 -7.14 -19.82 13.69
C LYS A 71 -6.27 -19.66 12.45
N SER A 72 -6.82 -19.10 11.38
CA SER A 72 -6.07 -18.73 10.18
C SER A 72 -5.18 -17.51 10.44
N LEU A 73 -3.97 -17.53 9.85
CA LEU A 73 -3.06 -16.38 9.83
C LEU A 73 -3.55 -15.27 8.89
N PHE A 74 -4.37 -15.60 7.90
CA PHE A 74 -4.83 -14.68 6.83
C PHE A 74 -6.28 -14.28 7.02
N ARG A 75 -6.68 -14.01 8.26
CA ARG A 75 -8.07 -13.77 8.63
C ARG A 75 -8.66 -12.55 7.92
N THR A 76 -9.50 -12.79 6.92
CA THR A 76 -10.31 -11.73 6.31
C THR A 76 -11.62 -11.57 7.07
N ASN A 77 -11.85 -10.41 7.68
CA ASN A 77 -13.08 -10.17 8.44
C ASN A 77 -14.29 -9.98 7.48
N PRO A 78 -15.34 -10.81 7.52
CA PRO A 78 -16.48 -10.69 6.61
C PRO A 78 -17.19 -9.33 6.71
N ARG A 79 -17.24 -8.73 7.91
CA ARG A 79 -17.86 -7.41 8.09
C ARG A 79 -17.10 -6.31 7.33
N TRP A 80 -15.79 -6.47 7.22
CA TRP A 80 -14.96 -5.54 6.47
C TRP A 80 -15.30 -5.64 4.97
N VAL A 81 -15.33 -6.86 4.41
CA VAL A 81 -15.70 -7.09 3.00
C VAL A 81 -17.14 -6.65 2.70
N GLU A 82 -18.09 -6.88 3.60
CA GLU A 82 -19.47 -6.38 3.48
C GLU A 82 -19.51 -4.85 3.39
N GLY A 83 -18.68 -4.15 4.16
CA GLY A 83 -18.52 -2.71 4.07
C GLY A 83 -17.96 -2.23 2.72
N GLU A 84 -17.04 -2.99 2.12
CA GLU A 84 -16.52 -2.70 0.79
C GLU A 84 -17.57 -2.88 -0.31
N ILE A 85 -18.34 -3.98 -0.24
CA ILE A 85 -19.45 -4.24 -1.16
C ILE A 85 -20.48 -3.11 -1.09
N ALA A 86 -20.87 -2.69 0.12
CA ALA A 86 -21.80 -1.58 0.31
C ALA A 86 -21.27 -0.27 -0.28
N ARG A 87 -19.98 0.02 -0.10
CA ARG A 87 -19.30 1.17 -0.70
C ARG A 87 -19.34 1.11 -2.23
N THR A 88 -19.01 -0.03 -2.84
CA THR A 88 -19.06 -0.23 -4.30
C THR A 88 -20.47 -0.02 -4.87
N ILE A 89 -21.50 -0.47 -4.16
CA ILE A 89 -22.90 -0.23 -4.54
C ILE A 89 -23.22 1.26 -4.50
N ARG A 90 -22.87 1.97 -3.41
CA ARG A 90 -23.08 3.41 -3.28
C ARG A 90 -22.33 4.20 -4.35
N LEU A 91 -21.12 3.78 -4.70
CA LEU A 91 -20.36 4.34 -5.82
C LEU A 91 -21.09 4.26 -7.17
N CYS A 92 -22.19 3.51 -7.29
CA CYS A 92 -23.06 3.53 -8.46
C CYS A 92 -24.43 4.16 -8.17
N GLN A 93 -25.02 3.86 -7.02
CA GLN A 93 -26.44 4.14 -6.75
C GLN A 93 -26.70 5.37 -5.87
N TYR A 94 -25.66 5.95 -5.26
CA TYR A 94 -25.80 7.00 -4.26
C TYR A 94 -26.55 8.24 -4.77
N ASN A 95 -26.31 8.63 -6.03
CA ASN A 95 -26.92 9.81 -6.63
C ASN A 95 -27.13 9.58 -8.15
N PRO A 96 -28.19 10.13 -8.77
CA PRO A 96 -28.40 10.02 -10.22
C PRO A 96 -27.21 10.51 -11.06
N GLU A 97 -26.42 11.47 -10.54
CA GLU A 97 -25.24 12.00 -11.22
C GLU A 97 -24.01 11.08 -11.17
N MET A 98 -24.06 9.93 -10.48
CA MET A 98 -22.92 9.01 -10.38
C MET A 98 -22.47 8.50 -11.75
N LYS A 99 -23.38 8.33 -12.73
CA LYS A 99 -22.99 7.99 -14.10
C LYS A 99 -22.03 9.03 -14.68
N LYS A 100 -22.37 10.31 -14.53
CA LYS A 100 -21.57 11.44 -15.01
C LYS A 100 -20.23 11.55 -14.28
N VAL A 101 -20.17 11.17 -13.00
CA VAL A 101 -18.92 11.10 -12.22
C VAL A 101 -17.93 10.14 -12.89
N TRP A 102 -18.38 8.93 -13.21
CA TRP A 102 -17.53 7.92 -13.86
C TRP A 102 -17.19 8.28 -15.31
N GLU A 103 -18.12 8.85 -16.06
CA GLU A 103 -17.84 9.39 -17.40
C GLU A 103 -16.79 10.50 -17.35
N THR A 104 -16.86 11.39 -16.34
CA THR A 104 -15.87 12.46 -16.16
C THR A 104 -14.48 11.88 -15.89
N ILE A 105 -14.37 10.88 -15.01
CA ILE A 105 -13.11 10.18 -14.72
C ILE A 105 -12.56 9.50 -15.98
N ALA A 106 -13.42 8.83 -16.74
CA ALA A 106 -13.05 8.08 -17.93
C ALA A 106 -12.57 8.99 -19.08
N THR A 107 -13.15 10.18 -19.21
CA THR A 107 -12.97 11.04 -20.41
C THR A 107 -12.13 12.28 -20.17
N THR A 108 -11.92 12.71 -18.91
CA THR A 108 -11.08 13.88 -18.64
C THR A 108 -9.64 13.61 -19.08
N PRO A 109 -9.03 14.49 -19.89
CA PRO A 109 -7.64 14.33 -20.30
C PRO A 109 -6.70 14.28 -19.09
N ILE A 110 -5.83 13.27 -19.08
CA ILE A 110 -4.75 13.16 -18.09
C ILE A 110 -3.69 14.21 -18.43
N ALA A 111 -3.34 15.05 -17.46
CA ALA A 111 -2.44 16.19 -17.66
C ALA A 111 -0.97 15.75 -17.76
N HIS A 112 -0.56 14.77 -16.96
CA HIS A 112 0.84 14.37 -16.83
C HIS A 112 1.18 13.15 -17.69
N ASP A 113 2.25 13.25 -18.47
CA ASP A 113 2.68 12.20 -19.41
C ASP A 113 3.07 10.87 -18.74
N LEU A 114 3.64 10.94 -17.53
CA LEU A 114 3.90 9.74 -16.72
C LEU A 114 2.59 8.97 -16.46
N PHE A 115 1.52 9.68 -16.09
CA PHE A 115 0.23 9.08 -15.84
C PHE A 115 -0.46 8.64 -17.12
N LYS A 116 -0.26 9.29 -18.27
CA LYS A 116 -0.79 8.78 -19.57
C LYS A 116 -0.24 7.40 -19.93
N ARG A 117 1.03 7.11 -19.56
CA ARG A 117 1.66 5.81 -19.80
C ARG A 117 1.18 4.72 -18.82
N LEU A 118 0.78 5.11 -17.61
CA LEU A 118 0.44 4.19 -16.51
C LEU A 118 -1.08 3.98 -16.34
N ILE A 119 -1.85 5.04 -16.57
CA ILE A 119 -3.29 5.12 -16.38
C ILE A 119 -3.88 5.28 -17.78
N LEU A 120 -4.24 4.16 -18.40
CA LEU A 120 -4.95 4.15 -19.67
C LEU A 120 -6.28 4.92 -19.52
N THR A 121 -6.72 5.67 -20.54
CA THR A 121 -8.02 6.38 -20.52
C THR A 121 -9.21 5.42 -20.51
N GLY A 122 -10.42 5.91 -20.21
CA GLY A 122 -11.61 5.06 -20.17
C GLY A 122 -11.61 4.14 -18.94
N ASP A 123 -11.75 2.84 -19.17
CA ASP A 123 -11.78 1.82 -18.09
C ASP A 123 -10.50 1.80 -17.25
N GLY A 124 -9.34 2.15 -17.82
CA GLY A 124 -8.08 2.22 -17.06
C GLY A 124 -8.10 3.30 -15.98
N ALA A 125 -8.67 4.46 -16.27
CA ALA A 125 -8.82 5.57 -15.33
C ALA A 125 -9.82 5.23 -14.22
N ILE A 126 -10.88 4.50 -14.55
CA ILE A 126 -11.85 3.99 -13.57
C ILE A 126 -11.16 2.96 -12.65
N LYS A 127 -10.47 1.95 -13.20
CA LYS A 127 -9.71 0.95 -12.42
C LYS A 127 -8.71 1.63 -11.47
N TRP A 128 -7.99 2.62 -11.97
CA TRP A 128 -7.04 3.39 -11.17
C TRP A 128 -7.75 4.10 -10.01
N MET A 129 -8.84 4.83 -10.27
CA MET A 129 -9.58 5.55 -9.23
C MET A 129 -10.13 4.61 -8.15
N LEU A 130 -10.65 3.45 -8.53
CA LEU A 130 -11.14 2.44 -7.58
C LEU A 130 -10.02 1.97 -6.65
N ARG A 131 -8.83 1.70 -7.21
CA ARG A 131 -7.64 1.34 -6.41
C ARG A 131 -7.21 2.46 -5.46
N GLU A 132 -7.26 3.72 -5.91
CA GLU A 132 -6.96 4.85 -5.03
C GLU A 132 -8.00 4.98 -3.91
N ILE A 133 -9.29 4.76 -4.18
CA ILE A 133 -10.34 4.75 -3.15
C ILE A 133 -10.06 3.69 -2.09
N ASP A 134 -9.73 2.46 -2.50
CA ASP A 134 -9.39 1.39 -1.54
C ASP A 134 -8.12 1.71 -0.75
N GLY A 135 -7.11 2.29 -1.40
CA GLY A 135 -5.89 2.79 -0.75
C GLY A 135 -6.18 3.87 0.29
N ILE A 136 -7.05 4.83 -0.03
CA ILE A 136 -7.49 5.88 0.90
C ILE A 136 -8.22 5.26 2.10
N MET A 137 -9.15 4.33 1.88
CA MET A 137 -9.89 3.70 2.96
C MET A 137 -8.98 2.86 3.87
N SER A 138 -8.03 2.13 3.28
CA SER A 138 -7.02 1.38 4.03
C SER A 138 -6.14 2.31 4.87
N ALA A 139 -5.63 3.40 4.26
CA ALA A 139 -4.85 4.42 4.96
C ALA A 139 -5.65 5.01 6.14
N PHE A 140 -6.92 5.35 5.94
CA PHE A 140 -7.79 5.85 7.02
C PHE A 140 -7.96 4.85 8.15
N SER A 141 -8.19 3.58 7.83
CA SER A 141 -8.37 2.53 8.85
C SER A 141 -7.11 2.30 9.69
N SER A 142 -5.93 2.52 9.10
CA SER A 142 -4.63 2.38 9.75
C SER A 142 -4.16 3.64 10.49
N MET A 143 -4.88 4.77 10.34
CA MET A 143 -4.44 6.02 10.94
C MET A 143 -4.52 5.96 12.47
N PRO A 144 -3.44 6.38 13.17
CA PRO A 144 -3.44 6.41 14.62
C PRO A 144 -4.46 7.43 15.13
N ARG A 145 -5.36 6.99 16.03
CA ARG A 145 -6.37 7.84 16.69
C ARG A 145 -5.77 8.66 17.83
N LEU A 146 -4.67 9.34 17.57
CA LEU A 146 -3.94 10.14 18.54
C LEU A 146 -4.18 11.63 18.27
N THR A 147 -4.15 12.44 19.33
CA THR A 147 -4.09 13.90 19.18
C THR A 147 -2.73 14.31 18.58
N ALA A 148 -2.66 15.47 17.92
CA ALA A 148 -1.40 15.98 17.38
C ALA A 148 -0.31 16.09 18.46
N ALA A 149 -0.67 16.54 19.67
CA ALA A 149 0.24 16.63 20.80
C ALA A 149 0.75 15.26 21.26
N ALA A 150 -0.14 14.27 21.40
CA ALA A 150 0.24 12.91 21.79
C ALA A 150 1.16 12.27 20.73
N ARG A 151 0.85 12.48 19.45
CA ARG A 151 1.65 11.98 18.34
C ARG A 151 3.04 12.63 18.30
N ASN A 152 3.14 13.96 18.39
CA ASN A 152 4.43 14.65 18.40
C ASN A 152 5.29 14.19 19.58
N LYS A 153 4.69 13.99 20.75
CA LYS A 153 5.39 13.44 21.93
C LYS A 153 5.89 12.01 21.67
N SER A 154 5.08 11.14 21.05
CA SER A 154 5.50 9.77 20.71
C SER A 154 6.60 9.75 19.64
N PHE A 155 6.47 10.55 18.57
CA PHE A 155 7.48 10.65 17.52
C PHE A 155 8.79 11.21 18.06
N ALA A 156 8.77 12.26 18.89
CA ALA A 156 9.98 12.81 19.49
C ALA A 156 10.75 11.78 20.33
N LYS A 157 10.03 10.91 21.07
CA LYS A 157 10.64 9.80 21.81
C LYS A 157 11.30 8.77 20.88
N VAL A 158 10.63 8.41 19.79
CA VAL A 158 11.15 7.44 18.81
C VAL A 158 12.36 8.01 18.07
N ILE A 159 12.29 9.27 17.63
CA ILE A 159 13.40 9.97 16.99
C ILE A 159 14.60 10.00 17.93
N SER A 160 14.42 10.45 19.17
CA SER A 160 15.52 10.48 20.15
C SER A 160 16.08 9.09 20.43
N ALA A 161 15.25 8.05 20.53
CA ALA A 161 15.74 6.68 20.70
C ALA A 161 16.53 6.18 19.48
N ALA A 162 16.09 6.51 18.27
CA ALA A 162 16.75 6.11 17.04
C ALA A 162 18.08 6.84 16.83
N GLU A 163 18.14 8.14 17.11
CA GLU A 163 19.38 8.94 17.12
C GLU A 163 20.36 8.44 18.18
N ASN A 164 19.88 8.15 19.40
CA ASN A 164 20.72 7.61 20.47
C ASN A 164 21.26 6.22 20.12
N LEU A 165 20.46 5.37 19.47
CA LEU A 165 20.91 4.06 18.99
C LEU A 165 21.99 4.21 17.91
N LEU A 166 21.76 5.08 16.91
CA LEU A 166 22.73 5.36 15.86
C LEU A 166 24.07 5.79 16.46
N LYS A 167 24.03 6.75 17.39
CA LYS A 167 25.21 7.26 18.08
C LYS A 167 25.90 6.19 18.93
N ALA A 168 25.14 5.36 19.66
CA ALA A 168 25.71 4.28 20.46
C ALA A 168 26.40 3.20 19.60
N ILE A 169 25.90 2.95 18.38
CA ILE A 169 26.54 2.07 17.41
C ILE A 169 27.86 2.68 16.91
N GLU A 170 27.87 3.98 16.60
CA GLU A 170 29.09 4.69 16.15
C GLU A 170 30.17 4.75 17.24
N GLU A 171 29.77 4.95 18.49
CA GLU A 171 30.69 5.08 19.62
C GLU A 171 31.23 3.73 20.11
N CYS A 172 30.64 2.61 19.72
CA CYS A 172 31.05 1.25 20.11
C CYS A 172 31.64 0.46 18.94
N GLY A 173 32.98 0.53 18.77
CA GLY A 173 33.68 -0.12 17.66
C GLY A 173 33.44 -1.64 17.53
N GLU A 174 33.20 -2.35 18.65
CA GLU A 174 32.86 -3.78 18.63
C GLU A 174 31.49 -4.06 18.01
N VAL A 175 30.51 -3.17 18.22
CA VAL A 175 29.16 -3.27 17.65
C VAL A 175 29.20 -2.98 16.15
N GLY A 176 30.05 -2.06 15.69
CA GLY A 176 30.25 -1.81 14.26
C GLY A 176 30.72 -3.07 13.50
N SER A 177 31.63 -3.85 14.09
CA SER A 177 32.10 -5.13 13.52
C SER A 177 30.99 -6.19 13.45
N LEU A 178 30.22 -6.33 14.54
CA LEU A 178 29.06 -7.23 14.60
C LEU A 178 27.99 -6.86 13.56
N MET A 179 27.75 -5.56 13.37
CA MET A 179 26.77 -5.05 12.43
C MET A 179 27.18 -5.25 10.96
N ASN A 180 28.46 -5.05 10.63
CA ASN A 180 28.97 -5.38 9.30
C ASN A 180 28.86 -6.89 9.01
N THR A 181 29.07 -7.73 10.02
CA THR A 181 28.87 -9.19 9.90
C THR A 181 27.40 -9.52 9.65
N ALA A 182 26.47 -8.93 10.41
CA ALA A 182 25.03 -9.14 10.20
C ALA A 182 24.55 -8.64 8.82
N LEU A 183 25.07 -7.51 8.35
CA LEU A 183 24.80 -6.99 7.01
C LEU A 183 25.33 -7.95 5.92
N ALA A 184 26.54 -8.48 6.12
CA ALA A 184 27.14 -9.46 5.23
C ALA A 184 26.25 -10.72 5.10
N ASP A 185 25.78 -11.24 6.23
CA ASP A 185 24.89 -12.40 6.27
C ASP A 185 23.56 -12.11 5.58
N PHE A 186 22.99 -10.92 5.77
CA PHE A 186 21.74 -10.52 5.12
C PHE A 186 21.88 -10.42 3.59
N ILE A 187 22.91 -9.72 3.10
CA ILE A 187 23.19 -9.56 1.67
C ILE A 187 23.47 -10.91 1.02
N GLY A 188 24.32 -11.72 1.67
CA GLY A 188 24.67 -13.06 1.20
C GLY A 188 23.44 -13.96 1.07
N ASN A 189 22.61 -14.03 2.11
CA ASN A 189 21.38 -14.84 2.09
C ASN A 189 20.37 -14.35 1.04
N ARG A 190 20.21 -13.04 0.87
CA ARG A 190 19.32 -12.47 -0.15
C ARG A 190 19.75 -12.88 -1.56
N ASN A 191 21.05 -12.83 -1.87
CA ASN A 191 21.58 -13.23 -3.17
C ASN A 191 21.37 -14.73 -3.45
N LEU A 192 21.64 -15.61 -2.46
CA LEU A 192 21.41 -17.05 -2.62
C LEU A 192 19.94 -17.38 -2.87
N ASN A 193 19.03 -16.72 -2.15
CA ASN A 193 17.59 -16.90 -2.35
C ASN A 193 17.15 -16.45 -3.75
N ALA A 194 17.68 -15.33 -4.25
CA ALA A 194 17.38 -14.85 -5.60
C ALA A 194 17.84 -15.83 -6.68
N ARG A 195 19.06 -16.37 -6.56
CA ARG A 195 19.62 -17.37 -7.47
C ARG A 195 18.86 -18.68 -7.44
N ALA A 196 18.44 -19.14 -6.25
CA ALA A 196 17.55 -20.30 -6.12
C ALA A 196 16.22 -20.09 -6.85
N MET A 197 15.63 -18.89 -6.76
CA MET A 197 14.42 -18.53 -7.50
C MET A 197 14.63 -18.49 -9.02
N TRP A 198 15.86 -18.29 -9.49
CA TRP A 198 16.23 -18.38 -10.91
C TRP A 198 16.56 -19.80 -11.39
N GLY A 199 16.34 -20.80 -10.54
CA GLY A 199 16.54 -22.21 -10.89
C GLY A 199 17.94 -22.75 -10.57
N GLU A 200 18.80 -21.94 -9.93
CA GLU A 200 20.13 -22.38 -9.50
C GLU A 200 20.04 -23.31 -8.28
N LYS A 201 20.71 -24.46 -8.31
CA LYS A 201 20.69 -25.41 -7.19
C LYS A 201 21.64 -24.97 -6.08
N ILE A 202 21.10 -24.34 -5.04
CA ILE A 202 21.88 -23.97 -3.84
C ILE A 202 21.96 -25.15 -2.87
N LEU A 203 23.16 -25.52 -2.44
CA LEU A 203 23.40 -26.65 -1.55
C LEU A 203 23.10 -26.28 -0.09
N ALA A 204 22.47 -27.18 0.67
CA ALA A 204 22.27 -26.98 2.10
C ALA A 204 23.64 -26.93 2.81
N GLY A 205 23.89 -25.85 3.56
CA GLY A 205 25.20 -25.59 4.19
C GLY A 205 26.10 -24.62 3.42
N SER A 206 25.73 -24.20 2.20
CA SER A 206 26.39 -23.07 1.53
C SER A 206 25.99 -21.70 2.10
N ALA A 207 25.42 -21.70 3.31
CA ALA A 207 25.12 -20.48 4.03
C ALA A 207 26.43 -19.75 4.31
N TRP A 208 26.49 -18.51 3.84
CA TRP A 208 27.60 -17.63 4.03
C TRP A 208 27.96 -17.52 5.51
N CYS A 209 29.12 -18.05 5.87
CA CYS A 209 29.81 -17.62 7.06
C CYS A 209 31.20 -17.20 6.61
N PRO A 210 31.66 -15.98 6.91
CA PRO A 210 33.04 -15.57 6.65
C PRO A 210 34.07 -16.60 7.16
N ARG A 211 33.73 -17.34 8.22
CA ARG A 211 34.54 -18.43 8.78
C ARG A 211 34.66 -19.66 7.88
N PHE A 212 33.63 -20.01 7.09
CA PHE A 212 33.64 -21.17 6.19
C PHE A 212 34.25 -20.87 4.81
N ALA A 213 34.42 -19.58 4.46
CA ALA A 213 35.15 -19.19 3.24
C ALA A 213 36.66 -19.49 3.36
N PHE A 214 37.20 -19.49 4.58
CA PHE A 214 38.60 -19.84 4.86
C PHE A 214 38.82 -21.36 5.02
N ASP A 215 37.83 -22.11 5.52
CA ASP A 215 37.96 -23.54 5.85
C ASP A 215 38.02 -24.48 4.61
N HIS A 216 37.99 -23.91 3.40
CA HIS A 216 38.17 -24.64 2.14
C HIS A 216 39.41 -24.23 1.35
N VAL A 217 40.23 -23.30 1.86
CA VAL A 217 41.48 -22.88 1.21
C VAL A 217 42.61 -23.92 1.39
N ASP A 218 42.50 -24.82 2.38
CA ASP A 218 43.53 -25.84 2.62
C ASP A 218 43.45 -27.07 1.69
N ARG A 219 42.46 -27.17 0.79
CA ARG A 219 42.32 -28.35 -0.10
C ARG A 219 42.63 -28.14 -1.57
N TYR A 220 42.65 -26.90 -2.06
CA TYR A 220 42.99 -26.63 -3.45
C TYR A 220 43.78 -25.33 -3.51
N GLY A 221 45.04 -25.45 -3.92
CA GLY A 221 46.01 -24.35 -3.93
C GLY A 221 45.47 -23.09 -4.59
N ALA A 222 45.93 -21.96 -4.07
CA ALA A 222 45.64 -20.65 -4.62
C ALA A 222 46.03 -20.60 -6.12
N PRO A 223 45.17 -20.06 -6.99
CA PRO A 223 45.60 -19.52 -8.25
C PRO A 223 45.56 -17.99 -8.25
N GLU A 224 46.56 -17.45 -8.93
CA GLU A 224 46.82 -16.06 -9.19
C GLU A 224 45.68 -15.38 -9.97
N SER A 225 45.35 -14.17 -9.52
CA SER A 225 44.79 -13.03 -10.26
C SER A 225 43.95 -13.30 -11.51
N ILE A 226 42.65 -12.96 -11.47
CA ILE A 226 41.90 -12.59 -12.68
C ILE A 226 41.13 -11.29 -12.45
N GLU A 227 41.33 -10.38 -13.41
CA GLU A 227 40.67 -9.10 -13.60
C GLU A 227 39.16 -9.30 -13.83
N ILE A 228 38.33 -8.66 -12.99
CA ILE A 228 36.87 -8.60 -13.19
C ILE A 228 36.56 -7.38 -14.05
N LEU A 229 36.68 -7.52 -15.37
CA LEU A 229 36.04 -6.61 -16.33
C LEU A 229 35.58 -7.40 -17.57
N GLY A 230 34.29 -7.75 -17.63
CA GLY A 230 33.70 -8.36 -18.84
C GLY A 230 32.24 -8.77 -18.66
N TYR A 231 31.34 -8.14 -19.42
CA TYR A 231 29.90 -8.42 -19.51
C TYR A 231 29.61 -9.82 -20.12
N GLY A 232 29.75 -10.88 -19.33
CA GLY A 232 29.32 -12.25 -19.66
C GLY A 232 28.14 -12.71 -18.79
N PRO A 233 27.49 -13.86 -19.11
CA PRO A 233 26.51 -14.46 -18.21
C PRO A 233 27.18 -14.72 -16.86
N ILE A 234 26.54 -14.26 -15.79
CA ILE A 234 27.06 -14.41 -14.43
C ILE A 234 27.26 -15.91 -14.17
N PRO A 235 28.48 -16.37 -13.83
CA PRO A 235 28.71 -17.79 -13.57
C PRO A 235 27.86 -18.28 -12.38
N ASP A 236 27.57 -19.58 -12.38
CA ASP A 236 26.91 -20.25 -11.25
C ASP A 236 27.65 -19.94 -9.94
N TRP A 237 26.89 -19.78 -8.87
CA TRP A 237 27.36 -19.46 -7.53
C TRP A 237 28.48 -20.41 -7.06
N HIS A 238 28.36 -21.69 -7.40
CA HIS A 238 29.35 -22.71 -7.03
C HIS A 238 30.61 -22.66 -7.88
N ALA A 239 30.57 -22.02 -9.05
CA ALA A 239 31.74 -21.83 -9.91
C ALA A 239 32.60 -20.63 -9.48
N TRP A 240 32.10 -19.75 -8.61
CA TRP A 240 32.86 -18.64 -8.07
C TRP A 240 33.87 -19.10 -7.02
N SER A 241 35.09 -18.58 -7.10
CA SER A 241 36.12 -18.78 -6.09
C SER A 241 35.71 -18.16 -4.74
N ALA A 242 36.33 -18.61 -3.64
CA ALA A 242 36.09 -18.00 -2.33
C ALA A 242 36.49 -16.51 -2.31
N GLU A 243 37.54 -16.14 -3.06
CA GLU A 243 38.01 -14.76 -3.18
C GLU A 243 37.01 -13.88 -3.93
N ASP A 244 36.44 -14.34 -5.05
CA ASP A 244 35.47 -13.56 -5.82
C ASP A 244 34.18 -13.33 -5.03
N LYS A 245 33.76 -14.36 -4.29
CA LYS A 245 32.62 -14.28 -3.36
C LYS A 245 32.88 -13.23 -2.28
N PHE A 246 34.09 -13.20 -1.72
CA PHE A 246 34.49 -12.23 -0.70
C PHE A 246 34.58 -10.81 -1.26
N ARG A 247 35.20 -10.62 -2.42
CA ARG A 247 35.35 -9.32 -3.09
C ARG A 247 33.99 -8.73 -3.45
N TRP A 248 33.11 -9.51 -4.06
CA TRP A 248 31.73 -9.08 -4.35
C TRP A 248 30.98 -8.66 -3.08
N LEU A 249 31.10 -9.44 -1.99
CA LEU A 249 30.41 -9.14 -0.74
C LEU A 249 30.95 -7.86 -0.09
N HIS A 250 32.27 -7.68 -0.12
CA HIS A 250 32.91 -6.46 0.35
C HIS A 250 32.45 -5.24 -0.45
N ASP A 251 32.41 -5.35 -1.78
CA ASP A 251 31.91 -4.29 -2.67
C ASP A 251 30.42 -3.97 -2.38
N GLU A 252 29.59 -4.99 -2.13
CA GLU A 252 28.16 -4.81 -1.82
C GLU A 252 27.92 -4.22 -0.42
N ILE A 253 28.72 -4.58 0.57
CA ILE A 253 28.69 -3.98 1.91
C ILE A 253 29.13 -2.52 1.84
N GLN A 254 30.19 -2.22 1.10
CA GLN A 254 30.65 -0.84 0.90
C GLN A 254 29.61 0.00 0.14
N ARG A 255 28.89 -0.58 -0.82
CA ARG A 255 27.76 0.07 -1.50
C ARG A 255 26.52 0.22 -0.62
N THR A 256 26.29 -0.72 0.28
CA THR A 256 25.12 -0.80 1.16
C THR A 256 25.56 -0.53 2.59
N SER A 257 26.22 0.59 2.85
CA SER A 257 26.61 1.00 4.21
C SER A 257 25.40 0.88 5.15
N LEU A 258 25.50 0.02 6.18
CA LEU A 258 24.41 -0.16 7.15
C LEU A 258 24.08 1.16 7.84
N MET A 259 25.11 1.97 8.11
CA MET A 259 24.96 3.31 8.69
C MET A 259 24.19 4.24 7.77
N ASP A 260 24.35 4.14 6.45
CA ASP A 260 23.57 4.92 5.49
C ASP A 260 22.11 4.45 5.47
N VAL A 261 21.86 3.14 5.55
CA VAL A 261 20.50 2.57 5.62
C VAL A 261 19.80 2.97 6.92
N LEU A 262 20.50 2.92 8.05
CA LEU A 262 19.99 3.34 9.35
C LEU A 262 19.73 4.85 9.37
N SER A 263 20.69 5.66 8.91
CA SER A 263 20.54 7.12 8.81
C SER A 263 19.41 7.51 7.88
N PHE A 264 19.27 6.84 6.73
CA PHE A 264 18.14 7.03 5.82
C PHE A 264 16.81 6.70 6.50
N SER A 265 16.75 5.59 7.26
CA SER A 265 15.55 5.18 7.99
C SER A 265 15.19 6.17 9.09
N VAL A 266 16.17 6.68 9.83
CA VAL A 266 16.00 7.77 10.81
C VAL A 266 15.49 9.03 10.12
N GLY A 267 16.08 9.41 8.98
CA GLY A 267 15.62 10.52 8.16
C GLY A 267 14.15 10.38 7.77
N ARG A 268 13.71 9.20 7.33
CA ARG A 268 12.28 8.94 7.03
C ARG A 268 11.37 9.05 8.25
N ILE A 269 11.82 8.65 9.43
CA ILE A 269 11.06 8.80 10.68
C ILE A 269 10.93 10.28 11.04
N CYS A 270 12.01 11.05 10.89
CA CYS A 270 12.02 12.50 11.10
C CYS A 270 11.06 13.21 10.12
N ASP A 271 11.13 12.89 8.83
CA ASP A 271 10.22 13.42 7.81
C ASP A 271 8.75 13.09 8.10
N ALA A 272 8.49 11.85 8.52
CA ALA A 272 7.16 11.42 8.93
C ALA A 272 6.66 12.22 10.14
N GLY A 273 7.52 12.46 11.15
CA GLY A 273 7.21 13.28 12.32
C GLY A 273 6.84 14.72 11.95
N ASN A 274 7.53 15.29 10.96
CA ASN A 274 7.33 16.66 10.49
C ASN A 274 6.13 16.82 9.54
N THR A 275 5.65 15.71 8.96
CA THR A 275 4.47 15.74 8.09
C THR A 275 3.20 15.90 8.94
N PRO A 276 2.36 16.93 8.70
CA PRO A 276 1.09 17.08 9.41
C PRO A 276 0.20 15.86 9.18
N LEU A 277 -0.29 15.24 10.25
CA LEU A 277 -1.25 14.14 10.11
C LEU A 277 -2.54 14.66 9.44
N PRO A 278 -3.16 13.84 8.58
CA PRO A 278 -4.58 13.96 8.35
C PRO A 278 -5.28 13.69 9.68
N VAL A 279 -5.76 14.75 10.31
CA VAL A 279 -6.25 14.72 11.69
C VAL A 279 -7.53 13.90 11.76
N ALA A 280 -7.49 12.74 12.41
CA ALA A 280 -8.69 12.18 13.03
C ALA A 280 -9.18 13.21 14.06
N GLN A 281 -10.35 13.81 13.86
CA GLN A 281 -10.86 14.87 14.72
C GLN A 281 -11.61 14.24 15.90
N PRO A 282 -11.01 14.17 17.11
CA PRO A 282 -11.67 13.56 18.25
C PRO A 282 -12.94 14.36 18.57
N GLY A 283 -14.07 13.67 18.68
CA GLY A 283 -15.38 14.29 18.94
C GLY A 283 -16.26 14.49 17.70
N ARG A 284 -15.80 14.20 16.48
CA ARG A 284 -16.68 14.03 15.33
C ARG A 284 -17.21 12.61 15.23
N SER A 285 -18.49 12.47 14.86
CA SER A 285 -19.15 11.18 14.66
C SER A 285 -18.51 10.32 13.57
N ASP A 286 -17.90 10.94 12.55
CA ASP A 286 -17.23 10.27 11.42
C ASP A 286 -15.72 10.07 11.63
N GLY A 287 -15.18 10.46 12.80
CA GLY A 287 -13.75 10.38 13.10
C GLY A 287 -12.87 11.24 12.17
N GLY A 288 -13.43 12.13 11.35
CA GLY A 288 -12.71 12.88 10.32
C GLY A 288 -12.56 12.14 8.98
N LEU A 289 -13.36 11.10 8.71
CA LEU A 289 -13.35 10.39 7.43
C LEU A 289 -13.63 11.32 6.25
N LEU A 290 -14.69 12.14 6.35
CA LEU A 290 -15.10 13.00 5.25
C LEU A 290 -14.02 14.02 4.83
N PRO A 291 -13.45 14.83 5.75
CA PRO A 291 -12.37 15.75 5.38
C PRO A 291 -11.12 15.02 4.85
N PHE A 292 -10.84 13.81 5.32
CA PHE A 292 -9.72 13.02 4.83
C PHE A 292 -9.92 12.56 3.38
N VAL A 293 -11.06 11.91 3.11
CA VAL A 293 -11.41 11.41 1.78
C VAL A 293 -11.44 12.56 0.76
N ILE A 294 -12.02 13.71 1.11
CA ILE A 294 -12.06 14.87 0.23
C ILE A 294 -10.66 15.35 -0.15
N ARG A 295 -9.74 15.46 0.82
CA ARG A 295 -8.37 15.92 0.60
C ARG A 295 -7.58 14.94 -0.26
N GLU A 296 -7.66 13.66 0.06
CA GLU A 296 -6.95 12.63 -0.70
C GLU A 296 -7.48 12.55 -2.14
N LEU A 297 -8.79 12.42 -2.33
CA LEU A 297 -9.38 12.36 -3.67
C LEU A 297 -9.03 13.60 -4.49
N SER A 298 -9.12 14.80 -3.89
CA SER A 298 -8.73 16.04 -4.57
C SER A 298 -7.24 16.09 -4.92
N ALA A 299 -6.36 15.54 -4.09
CA ALA A 299 -4.94 15.47 -4.37
C ALA A 299 -4.65 14.49 -5.53
N ARG A 300 -5.32 13.33 -5.54
CA ARG A 300 -5.20 12.33 -6.61
C ARG A 300 -5.72 12.86 -7.94
N THR A 301 -6.90 13.45 -7.97
CA THR A 301 -7.46 14.03 -9.20
C THR A 301 -6.62 15.21 -9.69
N ASN A 302 -6.13 16.07 -8.80
CA ASN A 302 -5.25 17.16 -9.19
C ASN A 302 -3.90 16.65 -9.74
N GLY A 303 -3.34 15.60 -9.15
CA GLY A 303 -2.11 14.97 -9.63
C GLY A 303 -2.24 14.32 -11.01
N VAL A 304 -3.39 13.74 -11.33
CA VAL A 304 -3.61 13.05 -12.61
C VAL A 304 -4.16 13.97 -13.70
N TYR A 305 -5.20 14.74 -13.39
CA TYR A 305 -5.93 15.57 -14.36
C TYR A 305 -5.49 17.03 -14.36
N GLY A 306 -4.54 17.43 -13.51
CA GLY A 306 -4.11 18.82 -13.35
C GLY A 306 -5.16 19.72 -12.70
N LYS A 307 -6.27 19.14 -12.21
CA LYS A 307 -7.37 19.84 -11.54
C LYS A 307 -8.09 18.92 -10.56
N PRO A 308 -8.65 19.47 -9.46
CA PRO A 308 -9.24 18.67 -8.38
C PRO A 308 -10.56 17.97 -8.73
N LEU A 309 -11.23 18.30 -9.84
CA LEU A 309 -12.55 17.76 -10.20
C LEU A 309 -13.59 17.89 -9.06
N ASP A 310 -13.75 19.09 -8.50
CA ASP A 310 -14.50 19.33 -7.25
C ASP A 310 -15.87 18.63 -7.18
N SER A 311 -16.69 18.66 -8.26
CA SER A 311 -18.02 18.02 -8.27
C SER A 311 -17.93 16.49 -8.22
N THR A 312 -16.97 15.90 -8.94
CA THR A 312 -16.67 14.47 -8.90
C THR A 312 -16.21 14.06 -7.49
N VAL A 313 -15.31 14.84 -6.90
CA VAL A 313 -14.81 14.60 -5.53
C VAL A 313 -15.94 14.71 -4.51
N ALA A 314 -16.83 15.69 -4.65
CA ALA A 314 -17.97 15.87 -3.75
C ALA A 314 -18.86 14.63 -3.72
N LEU A 315 -19.28 14.14 -4.90
CA LEU A 315 -20.16 12.97 -5.02
C LEU A 315 -19.47 11.67 -4.59
N LEU A 316 -18.20 11.46 -4.95
CA LEU A 316 -17.44 10.30 -4.49
C LEU A 316 -17.28 10.30 -2.97
N ALA A 317 -16.91 11.43 -2.38
CA ALA A 317 -16.73 11.55 -0.93
C ALA A 317 -18.06 11.33 -0.18
N SER A 318 -19.16 11.87 -0.69
CA SER A 318 -20.50 11.63 -0.15
C SER A 318 -20.92 10.16 -0.19
N ALA A 319 -20.68 9.47 -1.32
CA ALA A 319 -20.98 8.05 -1.47
C ALA A 319 -20.10 7.16 -0.57
N ILE A 320 -18.82 7.51 -0.40
CA ILE A 320 -17.87 6.78 0.45
C ILE A 320 -18.25 6.95 1.93
N ALA A 321 -18.53 8.18 2.35
CA ALA A 321 -18.89 8.51 3.73
C ALA A 321 -20.37 8.21 4.09
N ASP A 322 -21.16 7.73 3.12
CA ASP A 322 -22.58 7.38 3.28
C ASP A 322 -23.41 8.56 3.84
N LEU A 323 -23.22 9.75 3.25
CA LEU A 323 -23.92 10.95 3.71
C LEU A 323 -25.39 10.91 3.29
N PRO A 324 -26.32 11.43 4.12
CA PRO A 324 -27.74 11.48 3.74
C PRO A 324 -27.99 12.38 2.52
N GLU A 325 -27.19 13.42 2.35
CA GLU A 325 -27.29 14.36 1.23
C GLU A 325 -25.92 14.51 0.52
N PRO A 326 -25.92 14.62 -0.82
CA PRO A 326 -24.70 14.82 -1.59
C PRO A 326 -24.09 16.19 -1.29
N LEU A 327 -22.76 16.22 -1.19
CA LEU A 327 -22.03 17.48 -1.07
C LEU A 327 -22.07 18.21 -2.41
N SER A 328 -22.20 19.54 -2.33
CA SER A 328 -21.98 20.40 -3.48
C SER A 328 -20.48 20.65 -3.70
N ARG A 329 -20.15 21.13 -4.90
CA ARG A 329 -18.81 21.61 -5.24
C ARG A 329 -18.27 22.62 -4.21
N ASP A 330 -19.12 23.54 -3.73
CA ASP A 330 -18.70 24.57 -2.79
C ASP A 330 -18.48 24.04 -1.37
N ALA A 331 -19.16 22.95 -1.00
CA ALA A 331 -18.98 22.30 0.29
C ALA A 331 -17.61 21.59 0.42
N VAL A 332 -16.98 21.25 -0.70
CA VAL A 332 -15.64 20.62 -0.73
C VAL A 332 -14.52 21.66 -0.48
N ARG A 333 -14.67 22.88 -1.02
CA ARG A 333 -13.62 23.92 -1.00
C ARG A 333 -13.05 24.26 0.39
N PRO A 334 -13.83 24.36 1.47
CA PRO A 334 -13.30 24.60 2.81
C PRO A 334 -12.27 23.57 3.27
N TYR A 335 -12.41 22.32 2.85
CA TYR A 335 -11.51 21.23 3.23
C TYR A 335 -10.17 21.25 2.48
N LEU A 336 -10.15 21.90 1.31
CA LEU A 336 -8.99 22.03 0.42
C LEU A 336 -8.15 23.28 0.68
N ARG A 337 -8.68 24.24 1.45
CA ARG A 337 -7.89 25.41 1.87
C ARG A 337 -6.75 24.93 2.77
N LYS A 338 -5.52 25.00 2.26
CA LYS A 338 -4.33 25.03 3.12
C LYS A 338 -4.53 26.21 4.06
N ASP A 339 -4.62 25.96 5.36
CA ASP A 339 -4.69 26.99 6.40
C ASP A 339 -3.40 27.83 6.36
N GLY A 340 -3.30 28.76 5.41
CA GLY A 340 -2.33 29.85 5.38
C GLY A 340 -2.90 31.15 5.96
N LYS A 341 -4.11 31.14 6.53
CA LYS A 341 -4.75 32.31 7.15
C LYS A 341 -5.61 31.93 8.37
N LYS A 342 -5.01 31.30 9.37
CA LYS A 342 -5.51 31.40 10.75
C LYS A 342 -4.76 32.52 11.48
N THR A 343 -5.09 33.78 11.17
CA THR A 343 -4.94 34.99 12.02
C THR A 343 -5.13 36.28 11.19
N ALA A 344 -6.34 36.52 10.68
CA ALA A 344 -6.68 37.87 10.20
C ALA A 344 -8.09 38.33 10.59
N ARG A 345 -8.83 37.52 11.37
CA ARG A 345 -10.22 37.83 11.74
C ARG A 345 -10.49 37.83 13.25
N ALA A 346 -9.44 37.76 14.08
CA ALA A 346 -9.55 37.94 15.52
C ALA A 346 -9.08 39.34 16.01
N THR A 347 -8.30 40.08 15.21
CA THR A 347 -7.72 41.37 15.62
C THR A 347 -8.50 42.62 15.17
N ARG A 348 -9.71 42.47 14.60
CA ARG A 348 -10.55 43.61 14.19
C ARG A 348 -11.77 43.89 15.08
N LYS A 349 -11.84 43.25 16.25
CA LYS A 349 -12.89 43.52 17.27
C LYS A 349 -12.35 44.12 18.59
N SER A 350 -11.06 44.49 18.66
CA SER A 350 -10.46 45.13 19.84
C SER A 350 -10.23 46.65 19.67
N SER A 351 -10.65 47.25 18.56
CA SER A 351 -10.44 48.68 18.29
C SER A 351 -11.75 49.37 17.91
N ARG A 352 -12.75 49.32 18.80
CA ARG A 352 -13.88 50.27 18.81
C ARG A 352 -14.69 50.09 20.10
N GLY A 353 -14.52 51.01 21.05
CA GLY A 353 -15.44 51.13 22.19
C GLY A 353 -14.85 51.54 23.53
N THR A 354 -14.00 52.56 23.61
CA THR A 354 -13.77 53.29 24.87
C THR A 354 -13.75 54.80 24.63
N LYS A 355 -14.95 55.36 24.60
CA LYS A 355 -15.37 56.72 24.98
C LYS A 355 -16.84 56.52 25.41
N SER A 356 -17.41 57.06 26.46
CA SER A 356 -17.05 58.01 27.51
C SER A 356 -18.22 57.98 28.51
N GLU A 357 -18.06 58.65 29.65
CA GLU A 357 -19.11 59.10 30.61
C GLU A 357 -19.25 58.29 31.89
N GLN A 358 -18.54 58.75 32.93
CA GLN A 358 -19.15 58.95 34.25
C GLN A 358 -18.74 60.34 34.75
N SER A 359 -19.75 61.21 34.83
CA SER A 359 -19.76 62.44 35.61
C SER A 359 -21.09 62.47 36.32
N SER A 360 -21.09 62.11 37.61
CA SER A 360 -21.96 62.58 38.70
C SER A 360 -21.66 61.76 39.94
#